data_AF-A0A6P8PBH6-F1
#
_entry.id   AF-A0A6P8PBH6-F1
#
_cell.length_a   1.000
_cell.length_b   1.000
_cell.length_c   1.000
_cell.angle_alpha   90.00
_cell.angle_beta   90.00
_cell.angle_gamma   90.00
#
_symmetry.space_group_name_H-M   'P 1'
#
loop_
_entity.id
_entity.type
_entity.pdbx_description
1 polymer ?
#
loop_
_entity_poly.entity_id
_entity_poly.type
_entity_poly.pdbx_seq_one_letter_code
_entity_poly.pdbx_strand_id
1 'polypeptide(L)'
;MEALLKERIVKSLESNGLQDPRQHGFTKAEVHLAACVENGRPCNEMWSMKERNLEDGKDKEMITVKAVTLEQHVEYTRQCEGKDFQITRLLGAFRSCISENGHILLKEYLSGWEELIKFMDSLGMVFGFISQETTTKINIMRGHLTGNSDEYHTLQSMVRYELDRGLVNFKELPQDQVPSGCRTLLRLHRALKWLQLFLYKLSTSTSQDNTGELCALAYEKALAHHHSWFVRQAAALAFLAMPPRRELLQVICVREEEEAQLVLSTAAKAIVRVYNLTQDVYEAYGMLELP
;
A
#
# COMPACT_ATOMS: atom_id res chain seq x y z
N MET A 1 22.18 -21.09 25.95
CA MET A 1 22.22 -19.70 25.41
C MET A 1 20.86 -19.26 24.85
N GLU A 2 20.14 -20.13 24.15
CA GLU A 2 18.84 -19.82 23.53
C GLU A 2 17.69 -19.62 24.55
N ALA A 3 17.69 -20.39 25.65
CA ALA A 3 16.71 -20.23 26.73
C ALA A 3 16.86 -18.88 27.48
N LEU A 4 18.09 -18.40 27.64
CA LEU A 4 18.39 -17.13 28.32
C LEU A 4 18.03 -15.89 27.47
N LEU A 5 18.00 -16.04 26.14
CA LEU A 5 17.55 -14.98 25.23
C LEU A 5 16.02 -14.87 25.23
N LYS A 6 15.31 -16.01 25.25
CA LYS A 6 13.84 -16.06 25.40
C LYS A 6 13.38 -15.47 26.74
N GLU A 7 14.08 -15.80 27.83
CA GLU A 7 13.76 -15.24 29.15
C GLU A 7 14.02 -13.73 29.25
N ARG A 8 15.04 -13.21 28.56
CA ARG A 8 15.33 -11.76 28.52
C ARG A 8 14.30 -10.99 27.69
N ILE A 9 13.78 -11.57 26.61
CA ILE A 9 12.73 -10.95 25.79
C ILE A 9 11.41 -10.93 26.57
N VAL A 10 11.03 -12.02 27.23
CA VAL A 10 9.80 -12.09 28.05
C VAL A 10 9.87 -11.12 29.24
N LYS A 11 10.99 -11.05 29.96
CA LYS A 11 11.17 -10.09 31.08
C LYS A 11 11.22 -8.62 30.62
N SER A 12 11.63 -8.35 29.38
CA SER A 12 11.57 -7.01 28.78
C SER A 12 10.16 -6.62 28.34
N LEU A 13 9.28 -7.60 28.10
CA LEU A 13 7.87 -7.38 27.77
C LEU A 13 7.01 -7.16 29.03
N GLU A 14 7.36 -7.80 30.15
CA GLU A 14 6.65 -7.64 31.43
C GLU A 14 7.01 -6.34 32.18
N SER A 15 8.19 -5.76 31.92
CA SER A 15 8.65 -4.53 32.59
C SER A 15 8.18 -3.22 31.95
N ASN A 16 7.66 -3.26 30.72
CA ASN A 16 7.14 -2.10 29.99
C ASN A 16 5.62 -2.01 30.06
N GLY A 17 5.07 -2.01 31.27
CA GLY A 17 3.63 -2.00 31.54
C GLY A 17 2.82 -1.17 30.54
N LEU A 18 2.15 -1.88 29.61
CA LEU A 18 1.10 -1.29 28.78
C LEU A 18 -0.07 -0.94 29.68
N GLN A 19 -0.17 0.33 30.04
CA GLN A 19 -1.39 0.90 30.59
C GLN A 19 -2.50 0.88 29.53
N ASP A 20 -3.71 0.55 30.00
CA ASP A 20 -4.97 0.49 29.27
C ASP A 20 -5.22 1.77 28.43
N PRO A 21 -5.38 1.68 27.08
CA PRO A 21 -5.57 2.85 26.24
C PRO A 21 -7.01 3.40 26.23
N ARG A 22 -7.89 3.02 27.16
CA ARG A 22 -9.29 3.47 27.21
C ARG A 22 -9.55 4.90 27.73
N GLN A 23 -8.60 5.83 27.71
CA GLN A 23 -8.86 7.17 28.28
C GLN A 23 -8.43 8.41 27.49
N HIS A 24 -7.96 8.32 26.24
CA HIS A 24 -7.72 9.54 25.45
C HIS A 24 -8.45 9.48 24.12
N GLY A 25 -9.43 10.38 23.96
CA GLY A 25 -10.19 10.55 22.73
C GLY A 25 -9.27 10.79 21.54
N PHE A 26 -9.43 9.99 20.50
CA PHE A 26 -8.73 10.15 19.24
C PHE A 26 -9.16 11.45 18.56
N THR A 27 -8.35 12.50 18.68
CA THR A 27 -8.41 13.63 17.76
C THR A 27 -7.92 13.15 16.39
N LYS A 28 -8.78 13.31 15.38
CA LYS A 28 -8.57 12.96 13.97
C LYS A 28 -7.26 13.56 13.47
N ALA A 29 -6.18 12.76 13.40
CA ALA A 29 -4.90 13.21 12.88
C ALA A 29 -5.04 13.50 11.38
N GLU A 30 -4.77 14.76 10.98
CA GLU A 30 -4.66 15.15 9.57
C GLU A 30 -3.54 14.35 8.89
N VAL A 31 -3.89 13.58 7.87
CA VAL A 31 -2.92 12.87 7.03
C VAL A 31 -2.37 13.86 6.02
N HIS A 32 -1.24 14.50 6.33
CA HIS A 32 -0.52 15.36 5.40
C HIS A 32 0.12 14.52 4.27
N LEU A 33 -0.44 14.63 3.07
CA LEU A 33 0.06 13.96 1.85
C LEU A 33 1.42 14.45 1.33
N ALA A 34 2.01 15.46 1.96
CA ALA A 34 3.26 16.06 1.51
C ALA A 34 4.48 15.66 2.34
N ALA A 35 4.33 14.84 3.39
CA ALA A 35 5.49 14.32 4.09
C ALA A 35 6.12 13.21 3.24
N CYS A 36 7.14 13.58 2.46
CA CYS A 36 8.10 12.62 1.92
C CYS A 36 8.52 11.67 3.04
N VAL A 37 8.29 10.36 2.84
CA VAL A 37 8.73 9.31 3.75
C VAL A 37 9.86 8.56 3.06
N GLU A 38 11.07 8.65 3.60
CA GLU A 38 12.22 7.83 3.25
C GLU A 38 12.42 6.83 4.39
N ASN A 39 12.32 5.52 4.11
CA ASN A 39 12.49 4.45 5.10
C ASN A 39 11.64 4.61 6.38
N GLY A 40 10.39 5.06 6.28
CA GLY A 40 9.51 5.26 7.45
C GLY A 40 9.76 6.54 8.25
N ARG A 41 10.64 7.45 7.81
CA ARG A 41 10.92 8.73 8.48
C ARG A 41 10.60 9.95 7.58
N PRO A 42 10.22 11.11 8.16
CA PRO A 42 10.10 12.36 7.41
C PRO A 42 11.44 12.72 6.75
N CYS A 43 11.43 13.03 5.44
CA CYS A 43 12.64 13.38 4.70
C CYS A 43 13.31 14.62 5.29
N ASN A 44 14.62 14.51 5.55
CA ASN A 44 15.43 15.62 6.06
C ASN A 44 15.60 16.69 4.96
N GLU A 45 15.58 17.95 5.39
CA GLU A 45 15.32 19.15 4.59
C GLU A 45 16.21 19.31 3.35
N MET A 46 15.63 19.22 2.14
CA MET A 46 16.25 19.79 0.93
C MET A 46 15.25 20.27 -0.15
N TRP A 47 13.99 20.53 0.21
CA TRP A 47 12.99 21.10 -0.71
C TRP A 47 12.26 22.36 -0.18
N SER A 48 12.74 22.99 0.89
CA SER A 48 12.07 24.14 1.54
C SER A 48 12.27 25.52 0.85
N MET A 49 12.87 25.61 -0.34
CA MET A 49 13.22 26.91 -0.94
C MET A 49 12.35 27.40 -2.10
N LYS A 50 11.48 26.59 -2.71
CA LYS A 50 10.73 27.04 -3.90
C LYS A 50 9.23 27.29 -3.72
N GLU A 51 8.66 27.05 -2.55
CA GLU A 51 7.22 27.29 -2.28
C GLU A 51 6.97 28.40 -1.25
N ARG A 52 7.98 29.18 -0.86
CA ARG A 52 7.83 30.22 0.18
C ARG A 52 7.31 31.57 -0.29
N ASN A 53 7.04 31.77 -1.59
CA ASN A 53 6.59 33.06 -2.10
C ASN A 53 5.32 32.93 -2.96
N LEU A 54 4.20 32.58 -2.32
CA LEU A 54 2.84 32.93 -2.77
C LEU A 54 1.93 33.02 -1.52
N GLU A 55 1.86 34.24 -1.00
CA GLU A 55 0.81 34.85 -0.15
C GLU A 55 -0.61 34.50 -0.67
N ASP A 56 -1.72 34.42 0.06
CA ASP A 56 -2.11 34.68 1.46
C ASP A 56 -3.51 34.04 1.72
N GLY A 57 -3.78 33.71 2.98
CA GLY A 57 -4.98 33.21 3.69
C GLY A 57 -6.28 32.75 3.00
N LYS A 58 -6.77 33.36 1.91
CA LYS A 58 -8.10 33.06 1.34
C LYS A 58 -8.13 31.89 0.38
N ASP A 59 -7.05 31.71 -0.39
CA ASP A 59 -7.00 30.62 -1.39
C ASP A 59 -6.85 29.26 -0.71
N LYS A 60 -6.10 29.16 0.39
CA LYS A 60 -5.99 27.91 1.17
C LYS A 60 -7.32 27.50 1.77
N GLU A 61 -8.07 28.42 2.36
CA GLU A 61 -9.37 28.10 2.96
C GLU A 61 -10.40 27.73 1.89
N MET A 62 -10.41 28.43 0.74
CA MET A 62 -11.30 28.12 -0.39
C MET A 62 -10.91 26.81 -1.11
N ILE A 63 -9.62 26.50 -1.22
CA ILE A 63 -9.11 25.22 -1.76
C ILE A 63 -9.42 24.06 -0.79
N THR A 64 -9.23 24.26 0.52
CA THR A 64 -9.55 23.25 1.54
C THR A 64 -11.05 23.00 1.63
N VAL A 65 -11.88 24.05 1.61
CA VAL A 65 -13.34 23.91 1.59
C VAL A 65 -13.79 23.23 0.30
N LYS A 66 -13.26 23.59 -0.88
CA LYS A 66 -13.54 22.88 -2.15
C LYS A 66 -13.10 21.42 -2.11
N ALA A 67 -11.93 21.10 -1.57
CA ALA A 67 -11.44 19.73 -1.43
C ALA A 67 -12.30 18.90 -0.47
N VAL A 68 -12.74 19.50 0.65
CA VAL A 68 -13.67 18.87 1.60
C VAL A 68 -15.07 18.68 0.99
N THR A 69 -15.57 19.66 0.22
CA THR A 69 -16.85 19.51 -0.48
C THR A 69 -16.76 18.51 -1.62
N LEU A 70 -15.66 18.43 -2.37
CA LEU A 70 -15.43 17.39 -3.37
C LEU A 70 -15.26 16.01 -2.73
N GLU A 71 -14.55 15.89 -1.59
CA GLU A 71 -14.48 14.62 -0.85
C GLU A 71 -15.87 14.16 -0.33
N GLN A 72 -16.80 15.10 -0.10
CA GLN A 72 -18.18 14.82 0.30
C GLN A 72 -19.17 14.65 -0.87
N HIS A 73 -18.93 15.26 -2.04
CA HIS A 73 -19.83 15.26 -3.22
C HIS A 73 -19.32 14.46 -4.42
N VAL A 74 -18.08 13.98 -4.44
CA VAL A 74 -17.68 13.04 -5.48
C VAL A 74 -18.36 11.73 -5.20
N GLU A 75 -19.32 11.46 -6.06
CA GLU A 75 -20.05 10.21 -6.18
C GLU A 75 -19.05 9.14 -6.64
N TYR A 76 -18.19 8.68 -5.71
CA TYR A 76 -17.31 7.50 -5.81
C TYR A 76 -18.11 6.18 -5.98
N THR A 77 -19.34 6.26 -6.50
CA THR A 77 -20.28 5.15 -6.65
C THR A 77 -20.55 4.84 -8.12
N ARG A 78 -20.06 5.66 -9.07
CA ARG A 78 -20.18 5.33 -10.50
C ARG A 78 -19.43 4.05 -10.80
N GLN A 79 -20.18 3.03 -11.19
CA GLN A 79 -19.63 1.82 -11.77
C GLN A 79 -19.32 2.08 -13.24
N CYS A 80 -18.17 1.59 -13.66
CA CYS A 80 -17.66 1.71 -15.01
C CYS A 80 -18.16 0.53 -15.81
N GLU A 81 -19.31 0.69 -16.46
CA GLU A 81 -19.97 -0.37 -17.22
C GLU A 81 -19.01 -0.99 -18.25
N GLY A 82 -18.99 -2.32 -18.32
CA GLY A 82 -18.14 -3.06 -19.24
C GLY A 82 -16.64 -3.07 -18.89
N LYS A 83 -16.24 -2.56 -17.71
CA LYS A 83 -14.86 -2.64 -17.21
C LYS A 83 -14.77 -3.61 -16.03
N ASP A 84 -13.76 -4.47 -16.06
CA ASP A 84 -13.49 -5.40 -14.95
C ASP A 84 -13.00 -4.66 -13.71
N PHE A 85 -12.03 -3.76 -13.91
CA PHE A 85 -11.51 -2.87 -12.88
C PHE A 85 -12.52 -1.77 -12.53
N GLN A 86 -12.67 -1.54 -11.23
CA GLN A 86 -13.51 -0.51 -10.62
C GLN A 86 -12.73 0.17 -9.49
N ILE A 87 -12.42 1.45 -9.67
CA ILE A 87 -11.72 2.25 -8.67
C ILE A 87 -12.49 2.34 -7.34
N THR A 88 -13.82 2.24 -7.41
CA THR A 88 -14.73 2.25 -6.26
C THR A 88 -14.59 0.99 -5.41
N ARG A 89 -14.41 -0.19 -6.03
CA ARG A 89 -14.10 -1.45 -5.34
C ARG A 89 -12.74 -1.40 -4.68
N LEU A 90 -11.74 -0.86 -5.38
CA LEU A 90 -10.40 -0.68 -4.85
C LEU A 90 -10.42 0.19 -3.58
N LEU A 91 -11.05 1.36 -3.67
CA LEU A 91 -11.21 2.29 -2.56
C LEU A 91 -11.98 1.68 -1.39
N GLY A 92 -13.09 1.00 -1.68
CA GLY A 92 -13.92 0.34 -0.68
C GLY A 92 -13.13 -0.73 0.08
N ALA A 93 -12.36 -1.56 -0.63
CA ALA A 93 -11.51 -2.58 -0.03
C ALA A 93 -10.45 -1.97 0.88
N PHE A 94 -9.63 -1.03 0.40
CA PHE A 94 -8.56 -0.43 1.21
C PHE A 94 -9.08 0.41 2.38
N ARG A 95 -10.26 1.04 2.26
CA ARG A 95 -10.92 1.71 3.39
C ARG A 95 -11.41 0.73 4.45
N SER A 96 -11.84 -0.45 4.03
CA SER A 96 -12.35 -1.51 4.92
C SER A 96 -11.23 -2.38 5.50
N CYS A 97 -9.99 -2.27 5.01
CA CYS A 97 -8.84 -3.02 5.53
C CYS A 97 -8.54 -2.74 7.01
N ILE A 98 -8.97 -1.61 7.56
CA ILE A 98 -8.63 -1.23 8.94
C ILE A 98 -9.88 -1.41 9.79
N SER A 99 -9.82 -2.36 10.72
CA SER A 99 -10.87 -2.57 11.73
C SER A 99 -10.96 -1.41 12.73
N GLU A 100 -12.02 -1.38 13.53
CA GLU A 100 -12.22 -0.39 14.60
C GLU A 100 -11.06 -0.34 15.61
N ASN A 101 -10.38 -1.48 15.82
CA ASN A 101 -9.24 -1.60 16.73
C ASN A 101 -7.89 -1.29 16.05
N GLY A 102 -7.89 -0.79 14.82
CA GLY A 102 -6.66 -0.48 14.07
C GLY A 102 -5.93 -1.71 13.51
N HIS A 103 -6.53 -2.90 13.57
CA HIS A 103 -5.95 -4.10 12.96
C HIS A 103 -6.22 -4.17 11.46
N ILE A 104 -5.27 -4.75 10.72
CA ILE A 104 -5.39 -4.94 9.27
C ILE A 104 -6.13 -6.24 9.00
N LEU A 105 -7.33 -6.16 8.43
CA LEU A 105 -8.13 -7.30 8.01
C LEU A 105 -7.59 -7.85 6.69
N LEU A 106 -7.19 -9.14 6.69
CA LEU A 106 -6.48 -9.73 5.56
C LEU A 106 -7.41 -9.98 4.35
N LYS A 107 -8.68 -10.29 4.58
CA LYS A 107 -9.65 -10.54 3.50
C LYS A 107 -9.86 -9.29 2.63
N GLU A 108 -10.02 -8.14 3.26
CA GLU A 108 -10.20 -6.84 2.64
C GLU A 108 -8.91 -6.39 1.95
N TYR A 109 -7.75 -6.65 2.58
CA TYR A 109 -6.44 -6.41 1.99
C TYR A 109 -6.26 -7.18 0.68
N LEU A 110 -6.60 -8.47 0.66
CA LEU A 110 -6.51 -9.28 -0.56
C LEU A 110 -7.56 -8.86 -1.60
N SER A 111 -8.76 -8.46 -1.18
CA SER A 111 -9.77 -7.92 -2.09
C SER A 111 -9.28 -6.65 -2.80
N GLY A 112 -8.53 -5.79 -2.10
CA GLY A 112 -7.86 -4.63 -2.69
C GLY A 112 -6.83 -5.04 -3.74
N TRP A 113 -5.99 -6.03 -3.45
CA TRP A 113 -5.03 -6.58 -4.40
C TRP A 113 -5.64 -7.25 -5.63
N GLU A 114 -6.76 -7.94 -5.46
CA GLU A 114 -7.50 -8.55 -6.57
C GLU A 114 -8.05 -7.50 -7.52
N GLU A 115 -8.53 -6.37 -6.99
CA GLU A 115 -8.95 -5.25 -7.82
C GLU A 115 -7.75 -4.60 -8.53
N LEU A 116 -6.58 -4.54 -7.89
CA LEU A 116 -5.33 -4.05 -8.52
C LEU A 116 -4.82 -4.96 -9.65
N ILE A 117 -5.02 -6.27 -9.54
CA ILE A 117 -4.71 -7.19 -10.63
C ILE A 117 -5.55 -6.85 -11.86
N LYS A 118 -6.85 -6.62 -11.70
CA LYS A 118 -7.73 -6.21 -12.82
C LYS A 118 -7.28 -4.90 -13.45
N PHE A 119 -6.78 -3.95 -12.64
CA PHE A 119 -6.17 -2.73 -13.16
C PHE A 119 -4.94 -3.04 -14.02
N MET A 120 -4.00 -3.84 -13.52
CA MET A 120 -2.78 -4.21 -14.25
C MET A 120 -3.10 -4.98 -15.55
N ASP A 121 -4.04 -5.92 -15.50
CA ASP A 121 -4.45 -6.69 -16.69
C ASP A 121 -5.11 -5.78 -17.75
N SER A 122 -5.81 -4.74 -17.32
CA SER A 122 -6.39 -3.73 -18.21
C SER A 122 -5.35 -2.87 -18.93
N LEU A 123 -4.08 -2.86 -18.48
CA LEU A 123 -2.97 -2.16 -19.15
C LEU A 123 -2.39 -2.97 -20.32
N GLY A 124 -2.83 -4.21 -20.51
CA GLY A 124 -2.44 -5.07 -21.63
C GLY A 124 -1.42 -6.14 -21.28
N MET A 125 -1.12 -6.99 -22.27
CA MET A 125 -0.39 -8.26 -22.07
C MET A 125 1.01 -8.13 -21.46
N VAL A 126 1.68 -6.99 -21.65
CA VAL A 126 3.04 -6.77 -21.10
C VAL A 126 3.03 -6.77 -19.57
N PHE A 127 1.91 -6.42 -18.94
CA PHE A 127 1.74 -6.44 -17.48
C PHE A 127 1.31 -7.81 -16.94
N GLY A 128 0.99 -8.78 -17.81
CA GLY A 128 0.48 -10.10 -17.44
C GLY A 128 1.46 -10.90 -16.57
N PHE A 129 2.77 -10.74 -16.77
CA PHE A 129 3.77 -11.37 -15.90
C PHE A 129 3.72 -10.81 -14.47
N ILE A 130 3.54 -9.49 -14.33
CA ILE A 130 3.49 -8.80 -13.04
C ILE A 130 2.20 -9.18 -12.30
N SER A 131 1.07 -9.24 -13.02
CA SER A 131 -0.20 -9.66 -12.45
C SER A 131 -0.18 -11.14 -12.05
N GLN A 132 0.45 -12.02 -12.83
CA GLN A 132 0.61 -13.44 -12.46
C GLN A 132 1.43 -13.62 -11.18
N GLU A 133 2.57 -12.93 -11.05
CA GLU A 133 3.40 -12.97 -9.84
C GLU A 133 2.63 -12.49 -8.60
N THR A 134 1.78 -11.49 -8.76
CA THR A 134 0.92 -10.96 -7.69
C THR A 134 -0.19 -11.96 -7.35
N THR A 135 -0.80 -12.56 -8.37
CA THR A 135 -1.85 -13.57 -8.26
C THR A 135 -1.37 -14.80 -7.49
N THR A 136 -0.17 -15.30 -7.78
CA THR A 136 0.43 -16.42 -7.04
C THR A 136 0.53 -16.12 -5.54
N LYS A 137 0.93 -14.90 -5.16
CA LYS A 137 1.07 -14.50 -3.74
C LYS A 137 -0.29 -14.35 -3.06
N ILE A 138 -1.30 -13.80 -3.76
CA ILE A 138 -2.68 -13.76 -3.25
C ILE A 138 -3.22 -15.18 -3.04
N ASN A 139 -2.96 -16.11 -3.96
CA ASN A 139 -3.43 -17.49 -3.83
C ASN A 139 -2.79 -18.22 -2.65
N ILE A 140 -1.50 -17.98 -2.37
CA ILE A 140 -0.85 -18.48 -1.14
C ILE A 140 -1.56 -17.93 0.10
N MET A 141 -1.81 -16.62 0.16
CA MET A 141 -2.51 -16.00 1.29
C MET A 141 -3.94 -16.52 1.47
N ARG A 142 -4.66 -16.75 0.36
CA ARG A 142 -5.99 -17.36 0.38
C ARG A 142 -5.95 -18.80 0.89
N GLY A 143 -4.94 -19.59 0.50
CA GLY A 143 -4.74 -20.95 1.02
C GLY A 143 -4.54 -20.97 2.54
N HIS A 144 -3.83 -19.99 3.10
CA HIS A 144 -3.68 -19.85 4.54
C HIS A 144 -4.99 -19.43 5.22
N LEU A 145 -5.73 -18.48 4.64
CA LEU A 145 -7.06 -18.05 5.11
C LEU A 145 -8.08 -19.19 5.12
N THR A 146 -8.07 -20.08 4.12
CA THR A 146 -9.00 -21.22 4.09
C THR A 146 -8.59 -22.33 5.05
N GLY A 147 -7.29 -22.52 5.28
CA GLY A 147 -6.78 -23.55 6.19
C GLY A 147 -6.86 -23.18 7.68
N ASN A 148 -6.70 -21.89 8.03
CA ASN A 148 -6.65 -21.39 9.42
C ASN A 148 -7.35 -20.02 9.51
N SER A 149 -8.67 -20.00 9.34
CA SER A 149 -9.43 -18.77 9.11
C SER A 149 -9.34 -17.74 10.23
N ASP A 150 -9.25 -18.21 11.49
CA ASP A 150 -9.29 -17.33 12.66
C ASP A 150 -7.91 -16.69 12.89
N GLU A 151 -6.85 -17.46 12.68
CA GLU A 151 -5.46 -17.05 12.82
C GLU A 151 -5.06 -16.06 11.73
N TYR A 152 -5.55 -16.26 10.51
CA TYR A 152 -5.33 -15.38 9.37
C TYR A 152 -6.44 -14.32 9.20
N HIS A 153 -7.25 -14.05 10.23
CA HIS A 153 -8.27 -13.00 10.15
C HIS A 153 -7.64 -11.60 10.00
N THR A 154 -6.61 -11.31 10.81
CA THR A 154 -5.86 -10.04 10.78
C THR A 154 -4.37 -10.26 10.56
N LEU A 155 -3.66 -9.22 10.10
CA LEU A 155 -2.20 -9.22 10.06
C LEU A 155 -1.61 -9.51 11.45
N GLN A 156 -2.15 -8.88 12.48
CA GLN A 156 -1.67 -9.02 13.86
C GLN A 156 -1.85 -10.45 14.39
N SER A 157 -3.01 -11.07 14.18
CA SER A 157 -3.24 -12.46 14.56
C SER A 157 -2.34 -13.42 13.77
N MET A 158 -2.16 -13.17 12.46
CA MET A 158 -1.30 -13.98 11.61
C MET A 158 0.16 -13.94 12.10
N VAL A 159 0.69 -12.74 12.38
CA VAL A 159 2.06 -12.56 12.85
C VAL A 159 2.30 -13.30 14.17
N ARG A 160 1.37 -13.16 15.13
CA ARG A 160 1.46 -13.89 16.41
C ARG A 160 1.43 -15.40 16.20
N TYR A 161 0.47 -15.88 15.44
CA TYR A 161 0.32 -17.30 15.14
C TYR A 161 1.57 -17.90 14.48
N GLU A 162 2.09 -17.27 13.42
CA GLU A 162 3.26 -17.80 12.72
C GLU A 162 4.53 -17.76 13.57
N LEU A 163 4.69 -16.75 14.45
CA LEU A 163 5.80 -16.69 15.39
C LEU A 163 5.71 -17.77 16.47
N ASP A 164 4.54 -17.91 17.12
CA ASP A 164 4.32 -18.87 18.20
C ASP A 164 4.52 -20.32 17.73
N ARG A 165 4.21 -20.59 16.45
CA ARG A 165 4.38 -21.89 15.81
C ARG A 165 5.75 -22.07 15.15
N GLY A 166 6.60 -21.05 15.11
CA GLY A 166 7.92 -21.11 14.47
C GLY A 166 7.87 -21.27 12.95
N LEU A 167 6.83 -20.73 12.30
CA LEU A 167 6.61 -20.82 10.84
C LEU A 167 7.33 -19.72 10.05
N VAL A 168 7.81 -18.67 10.72
CA VAL A 168 8.57 -17.58 10.08
C VAL A 168 10.06 -17.91 10.06
N ASN A 169 10.63 -18.06 8.87
CA ASN A 169 12.08 -18.21 8.70
C ASN A 169 12.74 -16.85 8.42
N PHE A 170 13.58 -16.40 9.35
CA PHE A 170 14.30 -15.13 9.29
C PHE A 170 15.67 -15.21 8.59
N LYS A 171 16.14 -16.41 8.25
CA LYS A 171 17.50 -16.61 7.70
C LYS A 171 17.47 -17.07 6.25
N GLU A 172 16.67 -18.08 5.97
CA GLU A 172 16.71 -18.79 4.69
C GLU A 172 15.31 -19.09 4.14
N LEU A 173 15.27 -19.34 2.84
CA LEU A 173 14.12 -19.81 2.10
C LEU A 173 14.04 -21.35 2.18
N PRO A 174 13.01 -21.94 2.77
CA PRO A 174 12.74 -23.36 2.55
C PRO A 174 12.41 -23.55 1.06
N GLN A 175 13.20 -24.33 0.32
CA GLN A 175 12.98 -24.53 -1.12
C GLN A 175 11.76 -25.42 -1.42
N ASP A 176 11.37 -26.28 -0.48
CA ASP A 176 10.32 -27.29 -0.67
C ASP A 176 9.04 -27.03 0.15
N GLN A 177 8.84 -25.81 0.64
CA GLN A 177 7.65 -25.48 1.43
C GLN A 177 6.92 -24.26 0.90
N VAL A 178 5.60 -24.24 1.12
CA VAL A 178 4.78 -23.06 0.86
C VAL A 178 5.30 -21.92 1.73
N PRO A 179 5.61 -20.74 1.14
CA PRO A 179 6.01 -19.57 1.90
C PRO A 179 5.02 -19.21 3.01
N SER A 180 5.54 -18.78 4.16
CA SER A 180 4.70 -18.27 5.25
C SER A 180 3.89 -17.05 4.79
N GLY A 181 2.76 -16.80 5.45
CA GLY A 181 1.93 -15.63 5.24
C GLY A 181 2.67 -14.33 5.55
N CYS A 182 3.43 -14.25 6.65
CA CYS A 182 4.24 -13.06 6.97
C CYS A 182 5.21 -12.72 5.83
N ARG A 183 5.91 -13.74 5.30
CA ARG A 183 6.82 -13.56 4.18
C ARG A 183 6.06 -13.14 2.92
N THR A 184 4.97 -13.82 2.59
CA THR A 184 4.19 -13.61 1.36
C THR A 184 3.56 -12.22 1.33
N LEU A 185 2.88 -11.84 2.41
CA LEU A 185 2.25 -10.54 2.55
C LEU A 185 3.29 -9.41 2.53
N LEU A 186 4.51 -9.61 3.02
CA LEU A 186 5.58 -8.60 2.93
C LEU A 186 5.89 -8.23 1.46
N ARG A 187 5.81 -9.17 0.53
CA ARG A 187 6.06 -8.90 -0.90
C ARG A 187 4.95 -8.05 -1.48
N LEU A 188 3.70 -8.36 -1.12
CA LEU A 188 2.55 -7.53 -1.46
C LEU A 188 2.69 -6.14 -0.84
N HIS A 189 3.03 -6.04 0.44
CA HIS A 189 3.25 -4.78 1.16
C HIS A 189 4.30 -3.87 0.48
N ARG A 190 5.45 -4.43 0.09
CA ARG A 190 6.48 -3.69 -0.68
C ARG A 190 5.94 -3.18 -2.02
N ALA A 191 5.21 -4.02 -2.77
CA ALA A 191 4.58 -3.60 -4.01
C ALA A 191 3.49 -2.53 -3.80
N LEU A 192 2.82 -2.55 -2.65
CA LEU A 192 1.83 -1.53 -2.28
C LEU A 192 2.45 -0.14 -2.19
N LYS A 193 3.71 -0.05 -1.70
CA LYS A 193 4.48 1.20 -1.66
C LYS A 193 4.68 1.81 -3.05
N TRP A 194 5.05 0.96 -4.02
CA TRP A 194 5.21 1.39 -5.40
C TRP A 194 3.90 1.96 -5.95
N LEU A 195 2.81 1.24 -5.75
CA LEU A 195 1.51 1.63 -6.25
C LEU A 195 1.03 2.98 -5.69
N GLN A 196 1.13 3.21 -4.37
CA GLN A 196 0.73 4.50 -3.81
C GLN A 196 1.54 5.67 -4.40
N LEU A 197 2.83 5.46 -4.66
CA LEU A 197 3.70 6.50 -5.23
C LEU A 197 3.31 6.75 -6.69
N PHE A 198 3.01 5.69 -7.44
CA PHE A 198 2.56 5.81 -8.82
C PHE A 198 1.21 6.54 -8.91
N LEU A 199 0.21 6.13 -8.13
CA LEU A 199 -1.12 6.77 -8.12
C LEU A 199 -1.04 8.24 -7.68
N TYR A 200 -0.21 8.55 -6.68
CA TYR A 200 0.03 9.92 -6.26
C TYR A 200 0.67 10.76 -7.38
N LYS A 201 1.75 10.26 -8.00
CA LYS A 201 2.40 10.93 -9.13
C LYS A 201 1.44 11.14 -10.29
N LEU A 202 0.61 10.14 -10.59
CA LEU A 202 -0.43 10.25 -11.61
C LEU A 202 -1.47 11.30 -11.20
N SER A 203 -1.87 11.40 -9.93
CA SER A 203 -2.83 12.43 -9.50
C SER A 203 -2.32 13.86 -9.71
N THR A 204 -1.01 14.08 -9.67
CA THR A 204 -0.39 15.40 -9.83
C THR A 204 0.23 15.64 -11.21
N SER A 205 0.11 14.67 -12.14
CA SER A 205 0.67 14.79 -13.48
C SER A 205 -0.30 15.48 -14.43
N THR A 206 0.24 16.00 -15.53
CA THR A 206 -0.46 16.62 -16.63
C THR A 206 -0.54 15.68 -17.84
N SER A 207 -1.29 16.07 -18.88
CA SER A 207 -1.39 15.32 -20.14
C SER A 207 -0.08 15.18 -20.91
N GLN A 208 0.94 15.99 -20.61
CA GLN A 208 2.24 15.96 -21.28
C GLN A 208 3.23 14.99 -20.62
N ASP A 209 2.95 14.57 -19.38
CA ASP A 209 3.86 13.72 -18.63
C ASP A 209 3.83 12.28 -19.14
N ASN A 210 5.01 11.65 -19.21
CA ASN A 210 5.15 10.26 -19.61
C ASN A 210 4.81 9.33 -18.43
N THR A 211 3.71 8.58 -18.56
CA THR A 211 3.23 7.63 -17.55
C THR A 211 4.20 6.49 -17.27
N GLY A 212 4.94 6.03 -18.28
CA GLY A 212 6.04 5.06 -18.14
C GLY A 212 7.15 5.59 -17.24
N GLU A 213 7.59 6.83 -17.44
CA GLU A 213 8.60 7.49 -16.61
C GLU A 213 8.11 7.68 -15.16
N LEU A 214 6.87 8.12 -14.96
CA LEU A 214 6.28 8.24 -13.62
C LEU A 214 6.26 6.88 -12.90
N CYS A 215 5.92 5.81 -13.64
CA CYS A 215 5.88 4.44 -13.15
C CYS A 215 7.28 3.93 -12.77
N ALA A 216 8.27 4.19 -13.63
CA ALA A 216 9.67 3.84 -13.39
C ALA A 216 10.26 4.56 -12.17
N LEU A 217 9.99 5.86 -12.01
CA LEU A 217 10.45 6.63 -10.85
C LEU A 217 9.83 6.13 -9.54
N ALA A 218 8.56 5.75 -9.56
CA ALA A 218 7.92 5.13 -8.39
C ALA A 218 8.55 3.77 -8.08
N TYR A 219 8.86 2.97 -9.11
CA TYR A 219 9.42 1.63 -8.97
C TYR A 219 10.83 1.66 -8.40
N GLU A 220 11.68 2.55 -8.91
CA GLU A 220 13.05 2.72 -8.43
C GLU A 220 13.07 3.05 -6.93
N LYS A 221 12.18 3.95 -6.50
CA LYS A 221 12.08 4.37 -5.10
C LYS A 221 11.56 3.27 -4.17
N ALA A 222 10.65 2.41 -4.62
CA ALA A 222 9.91 1.52 -3.73
C ALA A 222 10.30 0.04 -3.81
N LEU A 223 10.67 -0.46 -4.99
CA LEU A 223 10.66 -1.90 -5.25
C LEU A 223 11.94 -2.41 -5.92
N ALA A 224 12.65 -1.57 -6.66
CA ALA A 224 13.82 -1.97 -7.43
C ALA A 224 14.92 -2.65 -6.59
N HIS A 225 15.15 -2.18 -5.36
CA HIS A 225 16.15 -2.72 -4.44
C HIS A 225 15.79 -4.11 -3.89
N HIS A 226 14.53 -4.53 -4.00
CA HIS A 226 14.09 -5.87 -3.62
C HIS A 226 14.07 -6.86 -4.80
N HIS A 227 14.32 -6.39 -6.02
CA HIS A 227 14.21 -7.17 -7.24
C HIS A 227 15.56 -7.53 -7.84
N SER A 228 15.66 -8.76 -8.35
CA SER A 228 16.82 -9.20 -9.11
C SER A 228 17.00 -8.35 -10.37
N TRP A 229 18.21 -8.37 -10.94
CA TRP A 229 18.50 -7.64 -12.17
C TRP A 229 17.51 -7.99 -13.30
N PHE A 230 17.22 -9.28 -13.49
CA PHE A 230 16.27 -9.74 -14.52
C PHE A 230 14.86 -9.19 -14.32
N VAL A 231 14.36 -9.17 -13.08
CA VAL A 231 13.03 -8.61 -12.76
C VAL A 231 13.01 -7.10 -13.01
N ARG A 232 14.10 -6.39 -12.69
CA ARG A 232 14.22 -4.95 -13.02
C ARG A 232 14.18 -4.69 -14.52
N GLN A 233 14.80 -5.53 -15.35
CA GLN A 233 14.73 -5.38 -16.80
C GLN A 233 13.33 -5.67 -17.34
N ALA A 234 12.65 -6.70 -16.84
CA ALA A 234 11.27 -6.99 -17.22
C ALA A 234 10.34 -5.82 -16.85
N ALA A 235 10.50 -5.23 -15.65
CA ALA A 235 9.76 -4.06 -15.23
C ALA A 235 10.02 -2.85 -16.14
N ALA A 236 11.28 -2.59 -16.52
CA ALA A 236 11.63 -1.51 -17.45
C ALA A 236 10.93 -1.64 -18.81
N LEU A 237 10.84 -2.87 -19.34
CA LEU A 237 10.08 -3.13 -20.57
C LEU A 237 8.58 -2.86 -20.39
N ALA A 238 8.00 -3.23 -19.25
CA ALA A 238 6.61 -2.91 -18.94
C ALA A 238 6.37 -1.39 -18.85
N PHE A 239 7.32 -0.63 -18.29
CA PHE A 239 7.22 0.82 -18.21
C PHE A 239 7.27 1.50 -19.59
N LEU A 240 8.06 0.98 -20.51
CA LEU A 240 8.06 1.45 -21.91
C LEU A 240 6.74 1.16 -22.64
N ALA A 241 6.02 0.12 -22.22
CA ALA A 241 4.72 -0.26 -22.75
C ALA A 241 3.54 0.39 -22.01
N MET A 242 3.79 1.29 -21.04
CA MET A 242 2.73 1.99 -20.33
C MET A 242 1.88 2.83 -21.29
N PRO A 243 0.54 2.75 -21.22
CA PRO A 243 -0.31 3.57 -22.06
C PRO A 243 -0.22 5.05 -21.64
N PRO A 244 -0.48 5.99 -22.57
CA PRO A 244 -0.55 7.42 -22.27
C PRO A 244 -1.54 7.72 -21.13
N ARG A 245 -1.33 8.85 -20.42
CA ARG A 245 -2.20 9.27 -19.30
C ARG A 245 -3.69 9.19 -19.64
N ARG A 246 -4.09 9.71 -20.80
CA ARG A 246 -5.50 9.74 -21.22
C ARG A 246 -6.12 8.34 -21.27
N GLU A 247 -5.38 7.33 -21.69
CA GLU A 247 -5.85 5.95 -21.75
C GLU A 247 -5.90 5.32 -20.34
N LEU A 248 -4.94 5.61 -19.47
CA LEU A 248 -5.02 5.20 -18.05
C LEU A 248 -6.27 5.74 -17.37
N LEU A 249 -6.58 7.02 -17.59
CA LEU A 249 -7.78 7.65 -17.01
C LEU A 249 -9.07 7.02 -17.53
N GLN A 250 -9.10 6.51 -18.77
CA GLN A 250 -10.23 5.73 -19.28
C GLN A 250 -10.38 4.36 -18.60
N VAL A 251 -9.26 3.72 -18.21
CA VAL A 251 -9.29 2.48 -17.41
C VAL A 251 -9.86 2.76 -16.01
N ILE A 252 -9.47 3.88 -15.39
CA ILE A 252 -10.00 4.34 -14.10
C ILE A 252 -11.42 4.91 -14.23
N CYS A 253 -11.83 5.19 -15.47
CA CYS A 253 -13.15 5.67 -15.86
C CYS A 253 -13.50 7.01 -15.20
N VAL A 254 -12.52 7.90 -15.25
CA VAL A 254 -12.64 9.33 -14.93
C VAL A 254 -12.46 10.12 -16.22
N ARG A 255 -13.25 11.19 -16.38
CA ARG A 255 -13.27 11.98 -17.63
C ARG A 255 -12.63 13.34 -17.47
N GLU A 256 -12.85 13.96 -16.32
CA GLU A 256 -12.36 15.29 -16.01
C GLU A 256 -11.07 15.22 -15.21
N GLU A 257 -10.16 16.18 -15.44
CA GLU A 257 -8.85 16.18 -14.80
C GLU A 257 -8.95 16.37 -13.28
N GLU A 258 -9.89 17.23 -12.83
CA GLU A 258 -10.16 17.46 -11.40
C GLU A 258 -10.69 16.20 -10.72
N GLU A 259 -11.58 15.46 -11.39
CA GLU A 259 -12.09 14.17 -10.92
C GLU A 259 -10.95 13.15 -10.82
N ALA A 260 -10.11 13.06 -11.85
CA ALA A 260 -8.96 12.16 -11.87
C ALA A 260 -7.99 12.46 -10.73
N GLN A 261 -7.64 13.73 -10.51
CA GLN A 261 -6.78 14.16 -9.41
C GLN A 261 -7.36 13.76 -8.06
N LEU A 262 -8.65 14.03 -7.82
CA LEU A 262 -9.28 13.69 -6.55
C LEU A 262 -9.37 12.17 -6.34
N VAL A 263 -9.78 11.42 -7.36
CA VAL A 263 -9.95 9.96 -7.27
C VAL A 263 -8.62 9.28 -7.02
N LEU A 264 -7.60 9.61 -7.80
CA LEU A 264 -6.26 9.03 -7.68
C LEU A 264 -5.59 9.40 -6.36
N SER A 265 -5.66 10.67 -5.96
CA SER A 265 -5.09 11.10 -4.68
C SER A 265 -5.80 10.43 -3.50
N THR A 266 -7.11 10.26 -3.56
CA THR A 266 -7.89 9.57 -2.52
C THR A 266 -7.56 8.08 -2.45
N ALA A 267 -7.36 7.42 -3.60
CA ALA A 267 -6.88 6.04 -3.64
C ALA A 267 -5.48 5.90 -3.04
N ALA A 268 -4.56 6.80 -3.39
CA ALA A 268 -3.24 6.86 -2.80
C ALA A 268 -3.30 7.06 -1.28
N LYS A 269 -4.14 7.99 -0.77
CA LYS A 269 -4.36 8.21 0.68
C LYS A 269 -4.83 6.94 1.39
N ALA A 270 -5.82 6.25 0.83
CA ALA A 270 -6.36 5.03 1.43
C ALA A 270 -5.27 3.94 1.54
N ILE A 271 -4.50 3.76 0.48
CA ILE A 271 -3.39 2.81 0.46
C ILE A 271 -2.30 3.19 1.46
N VAL A 272 -1.92 4.48 1.55
CA VAL A 272 -0.91 4.98 2.51
C VAL A 272 -1.27 4.63 3.95
N ARG A 273 -2.55 4.76 4.33
CA ARG A 273 -2.99 4.42 5.69
C ARG A 273 -2.79 2.94 6.01
N VAL A 274 -3.18 2.06 5.09
CA VAL A 274 -3.01 0.61 5.24
C VAL A 274 -1.53 0.24 5.22
N TYR A 275 -0.75 0.84 4.32
CA TYR A 275 0.69 0.64 4.21
C TYR A 275 1.39 1.01 5.52
N ASN A 276 1.15 2.19 6.09
CA ASN A 276 1.84 2.63 7.30
C ASN A 276 1.54 1.69 8.49
N LEU A 277 0.29 1.32 8.72
CA LEU A 277 -0.06 0.37 9.79
C LEU A 277 0.57 -1.01 9.58
N THR A 278 0.60 -1.48 8.33
CA THR A 278 1.27 -2.74 7.98
C THR A 278 2.78 -2.62 8.25
N GLN A 279 3.40 -1.53 7.82
CA GLN A 279 4.81 -1.21 8.03
C GLN A 279 5.17 -1.23 9.53
N ASP A 280 4.37 -0.55 10.37
CA ASP A 280 4.58 -0.49 11.82
C ASP A 280 4.56 -1.89 12.45
N VAL A 281 3.63 -2.75 12.01
CA VAL A 281 3.59 -4.15 12.47
C VAL A 281 4.86 -4.89 12.04
N TYR A 282 5.25 -4.83 10.77
CA TYR A 282 6.46 -5.54 10.32
C TYR A 282 7.73 -5.03 11.02
N GLU A 283 7.84 -3.72 11.27
CA GLU A 283 8.97 -3.12 11.97
C GLU A 283 9.03 -3.58 13.43
N ALA A 284 7.89 -3.59 14.13
CA ALA A 284 7.80 -3.99 15.54
C ALA A 284 8.28 -5.44 15.78
N TYR A 285 8.16 -6.32 14.79
CA TYR A 285 8.62 -7.71 14.87
C TYR A 285 9.93 -7.98 14.10
N GLY A 286 10.61 -6.95 13.58
CA GLY A 286 11.87 -7.11 12.85
C GLY A 286 11.72 -7.90 11.54
N MET A 287 10.55 -7.84 10.91
CA MET A 287 10.19 -8.64 9.74
C MET A 287 10.34 -7.90 8.39
N LEU A 288 10.84 -6.67 8.38
CA LEU A 288 10.97 -5.88 7.14
C LEU A 288 11.96 -6.50 6.14
N GLU A 289 12.89 -7.32 6.59
CA GLU A 289 13.93 -7.98 5.79
C GLU A 289 13.77 -9.51 5.75
N LEU A 290 12.55 -10.03 5.94
CA LEU A 290 12.34 -11.47 5.76
C LEU A 290 12.88 -11.89 4.38
N PRO A 291 13.77 -12.90 4.33
CA PRO A 291 14.43 -13.35 3.10
C PRO A 291 13.40 -13.68 2.05
#